data_AF-A0A6G2D684-F1
#
_entry.id   AF-A0A6G2D684-F1
#
_cell.length_a   1.000
_cell.length_b   1.000
_cell.length_c   1.000
_cell.angle_alpha   90.00
_cell.angle_beta   90.00
_cell.angle_gamma   90.00
#
_symmetry.space_group_name_H-M   'P 1'
#
loop_
_entity.id
_entity.type
_entity.pdbx_description
1 polymer ?
#
loop_
_entity_poly.entity_id
_entity_poly.type
_entity_poly.pdbx_seq_one_letter_code
_entity_poly.pdbx_strand_id
1 'polypeptide(L)'
;GKHYAIYNLKKPLFNTLNNAAIQDLTLKDVNISGKNHVASVAMEATNSSTLDNVHANGIIAGELGIGGLVQKVDNSTVRNSSFTGRITNTFVTTS
;
A
#
# COMPACT_ATOMS: atom_id res chain seq x y z
N GLY A 1 -24.28 0.35 -3.94
CA GLY A 1 -23.86 0.84 -2.62
C GLY A 1 -23.05 2.10 -2.78
N LYS A 2 -22.86 2.90 -1.73
CA LYS A 2 -21.95 4.06 -1.76
C LYS A 2 -20.52 3.54 -1.57
N HIS A 3 -19.60 3.90 -2.47
CA HIS A 3 -18.18 3.60 -2.33
C HIS A 3 -17.50 4.75 -1.61
N TYR A 4 -16.85 4.46 -0.48
CA TYR A 4 -16.13 5.45 0.30
C TYR A 4 -14.65 5.45 -0.07
N ALA A 5 -14.06 6.64 -0.10
CA ALA A 5 -12.65 6.80 -0.38
C ALA A 5 -11.96 7.59 0.73
N ILE A 6 -10.74 7.17 1.08
CA ILE A 6 -9.84 7.92 1.95
C ILE A 6 -8.91 8.75 1.07
N TYR A 7 -8.76 10.03 1.38
CA TYR A 7 -8.01 10.99 0.57
C TYR A 7 -6.74 11.46 1.29
N ASN A 8 -5.76 11.93 0.51
CA ASN A 8 -4.59 12.68 0.99
C ASN A 8 -3.72 11.94 2.00
N LEU A 9 -3.56 10.63 1.80
CA LEU A 9 -2.80 9.78 2.70
C LEU A 9 -1.28 10.05 2.57
N LYS A 10 -0.61 10.39 3.68
CA LYS A 10 0.84 10.70 3.73
C LYS A 10 1.72 9.60 4.34
N LYS A 11 1.10 8.56 4.90
CA LYS A 11 1.74 7.38 5.52
C LYS A 11 0.93 6.13 5.19
N PRO A 12 1.50 4.92 5.23
CA PRO A 12 0.71 3.70 5.06
C PRO A 12 -0.51 3.70 5.99
N LEU A 13 -1.66 3.26 5.50
CA LEU A 13 -2.90 3.24 6.30
C LEU A 13 -2.74 2.33 7.53
N PHE A 14 -2.05 1.20 7.34
CA PHE A 14 -1.68 0.26 8.38
C PHE A 14 -0.17 0.00 8.33
N ASN A 15 0.42 -0.34 9.47
CA ASN A 15 1.80 -0.82 9.50
C ASN A 15 1.87 -2.27 8.98
N THR A 16 1.07 -3.14 9.61
CA THR A 16 1.03 -4.59 9.35
C THR A 16 -0.42 -5.05 9.41
N LEU A 17 -0.78 -5.97 8.52
CA LEU A 17 -2.01 -6.75 8.58
C LEU A 17 -1.66 -8.14 9.10
N ASN A 18 -2.35 -8.58 10.14
CA ASN A 18 -2.15 -9.89 10.76
C ASN A 18 -3.53 -10.50 11.00
N ASN A 19 -3.85 -11.58 10.27
CA ASN A 19 -5.18 -12.18 10.25
C ASN A 19 -6.30 -11.14 10.07
N ALA A 20 -6.09 -10.18 9.17
CA ALA A 20 -6.99 -9.05 8.94
C ALA A 20 -7.63 -9.12 7.55
N ALA A 21 -8.87 -8.63 7.43
CA ALA A 21 -9.58 -8.53 6.16
C ALA A 21 -9.85 -7.07 5.81
N ILE A 22 -9.28 -6.59 4.71
CA ILE A 22 -9.52 -5.26 4.16
C ILE A 22 -10.25 -5.42 2.83
N GLN A 23 -11.45 -4.83 2.73
CA GLN A 23 -12.32 -5.01 1.58
C GLN A 23 -12.99 -3.68 1.17
N ASP A 24 -13.32 -3.55 -0.12
CA ASP A 24 -14.11 -2.44 -0.67
C ASP A 24 -13.57 -1.03 -0.34
N LEU A 25 -12.25 -0.90 -0.35
CA LEU A 25 -11.56 0.31 0.06
C LEU A 25 -10.95 1.03 -1.14
N THR A 26 -11.24 2.32 -1.28
CA THR A 26 -10.57 3.18 -2.25
C THR A 26 -9.68 4.20 -1.54
N LEU A 27 -8.42 4.32 -1.97
CA LEU A 27 -7.49 5.36 -1.56
C LEU A 27 -7.24 6.29 -2.74
N LYS A 28 -7.44 7.59 -2.56
CA LYS A 28 -7.19 8.62 -3.58
C LYS A 28 -6.19 9.65 -3.08
N ASP A 29 -5.48 10.26 -4.03
CA ASP A 29 -4.49 11.30 -3.75
C ASP A 29 -3.47 10.86 -2.69
N VAL A 30 -3.04 9.59 -2.78
CA VAL A 30 -1.97 9.05 -1.92
C VAL A 30 -0.68 9.79 -2.25
N ASN A 31 0.02 10.28 -1.24
CA ASN A 31 1.32 10.93 -1.37
C ASN A 31 2.23 10.49 -0.22
N ILE A 32 2.77 9.28 -0.34
CA ILE A 32 3.57 8.64 0.71
C ILE A 32 5.04 8.77 0.36
N SER A 33 5.83 9.24 1.32
CA SER A 33 7.29 9.25 1.24
C SER A 33 7.91 8.68 2.52
N GLY A 34 8.95 7.86 2.40
CA GLY A 34 9.67 7.33 3.56
C GLY A 34 11.04 6.75 3.22
N LYS A 35 11.95 6.75 4.20
CA LYS A 35 13.29 6.14 4.03
C LYS A 35 13.30 4.61 4.19
N ASN A 36 12.21 4.04 4.70
CA ASN A 36 12.09 2.60 4.95
C ASN A 36 11.15 1.95 3.93
N HIS A 37 10.65 0.75 4.26
CA HIS A 37 9.57 0.13 3.51
C HIS A 37 8.32 1.03 3.46
N VAL A 38 7.68 1.12 2.30
CA VAL A 38 6.49 1.97 2.11
C VAL A 38 5.48 1.29 1.19
N ALA A 39 4.21 1.51 1.48
CA ALA A 39 3.08 1.10 0.63
C ALA A 39 1.83 1.92 0.95
N SER A 40 0.80 1.89 0.09
CA SER A 40 -0.43 2.67 0.33
C SER A 40 -1.29 2.09 1.46
N VAL A 41 -1.48 0.76 1.49
CA VAL A 41 -2.36 0.10 2.46
C VAL A 41 -1.57 -0.38 3.66
N ALA A 42 -0.60 -1.28 3.46
CA ALA A 42 0.18 -1.86 4.55
C ALA A 42 1.60 -2.22 4.12
N MET A 43 2.58 -2.19 5.02
CA MET A 43 3.91 -2.66 4.66
C MET A 43 3.96 -4.19 4.59
N GLU A 44 3.30 -4.88 5.52
CA GLU A 44 3.26 -6.34 5.55
C GLU A 44 1.83 -6.87 5.70
N ALA A 45 1.54 -7.99 5.05
CA ALA A 45 0.34 -8.78 5.28
C ALA A 45 0.74 -10.22 5.62
N THR A 46 0.33 -10.69 6.79
CA THR A 46 0.71 -12.00 7.36
C THR A 46 -0.50 -12.76 7.90
N ASN A 47 -0.29 -14.04 8.24
CA ASN A 47 -1.25 -14.89 8.96
C ASN A 47 -2.65 -14.92 8.32
N SER A 48 -2.71 -15.26 7.03
CA SER A 48 -3.97 -15.39 6.27
C SER A 48 -4.76 -14.08 6.16
N SER A 49 -4.05 -12.94 6.13
CA SER A 49 -4.68 -11.66 5.84
C SER A 49 -5.19 -11.60 4.40
N THR A 50 -6.28 -10.87 4.20
CA THR A 50 -6.91 -10.70 2.90
C THR A 50 -7.07 -9.23 2.54
N LEU A 51 -6.67 -8.89 1.31
CA LEU A 51 -6.98 -7.63 0.65
C LEU A 51 -7.81 -7.95 -0.60
N ASP A 52 -9.03 -7.43 -0.65
CA ASP A 52 -9.96 -7.68 -1.74
C ASP A 52 -10.67 -6.41 -2.19
N ASN A 53 -10.79 -6.19 -3.50
CA ASN A 53 -11.44 -5.01 -4.05
C ASN A 53 -10.88 -3.68 -3.48
N VAL A 54 -9.55 -3.61 -3.32
CA VAL A 54 -8.84 -2.44 -2.79
C VAL A 54 -8.13 -1.71 -3.92
N HIS A 55 -8.45 -0.43 -4.08
CA HIS A 55 -7.92 0.40 -5.16
C HIS A 55 -7.22 1.62 -4.60
N ALA A 56 -5.96 1.83 -4.98
CA ALA A 56 -5.20 3.00 -4.55
C ALA A 56 -4.68 3.80 -5.75
N ASN A 57 -4.75 5.12 -5.65
CA ASN A 57 -4.21 6.04 -6.63
C ASN A 57 -3.32 7.10 -5.98
N GLY A 58 -2.14 7.34 -6.57
CA GLY A 58 -1.25 8.42 -6.12
C GLY A 58 0.24 8.19 -6.38
N ILE A 59 1.07 8.77 -5.51
CA ILE A 59 2.52 8.77 -5.60
C ILE A 59 3.10 8.11 -4.33
N ILE A 60 4.04 7.19 -4.54
CA ILE A 60 4.82 6.56 -3.46
C ILE A 60 6.31 6.72 -3.76
N ALA A 61 7.05 7.28 -2.81
CA ALA A 61 8.50 7.44 -2.87
C ALA A 61 9.16 6.72 -1.67
N GLY A 62 10.11 5.83 -1.94
CA GLY A 62 10.79 5.07 -0.90
C GLY A 62 12.24 4.75 -1.23
N GLU A 63 13.04 4.38 -0.23
CA GLU A 63 14.45 4.00 -0.43
C GLU A 63 14.67 2.47 -0.36
N LEU A 64 13.88 1.76 0.44
CA LEU A 64 13.97 0.30 0.60
C LEU A 64 12.91 -0.42 -0.24
N GLY A 65 12.14 -1.35 0.35
CA GLY A 65 11.07 -2.05 -0.35
C GLY A 65 9.84 -1.15 -0.55
N ILE A 66 9.33 -1.08 -1.78
CA ILE A 66 8.17 -0.26 -2.12
C ILE A 66 7.08 -1.13 -2.72
N GLY A 67 5.87 -1.06 -2.15
CA GLY A 67 4.67 -1.71 -2.68
C GLY A 67 3.62 -0.70 -3.11
N GLY A 68 2.89 -0.98 -4.19
CA GLY A 68 1.73 -0.17 -4.57
C GLY A 68 0.65 -0.22 -3.50
N LEU A 69 0.19 -1.43 -3.16
CA LEU A 69 -0.83 -1.68 -2.12
C LEU A 69 -0.22 -2.22 -0.83
N VAL A 70 0.54 -3.32 -0.96
CA VAL A 70 1.25 -3.98 0.13
C VAL A 70 2.69 -4.22 -0.32
N GLN A 71 3.67 -3.98 0.56
CA GLN A 71 5.08 -4.17 0.22
C GLN A 71 5.49 -5.64 0.30
N LYS A 72 5.05 -6.38 1.32
CA LYS A 72 5.31 -7.82 1.49
C LYS A 72 4.02 -8.57 1.84
N VAL A 73 3.75 -9.65 1.11
CA VAL A 73 2.62 -10.54 1.35
C VAL A 73 3.18 -11.91 1.71
N ASP A 74 2.88 -12.40 2.91
CA ASP A 74 3.32 -13.68 3.44
C ASP A 74 2.12 -14.47 3.98
N ASN A 75 1.96 -15.71 3.54
CA ASN A 75 0.79 -16.56 3.84
C ASN A 75 -0.55 -15.80 3.78
N SER A 76 -0.73 -14.91 2.79
CA SER A 76 -1.83 -13.95 2.70
C SER A 76 -2.25 -13.76 1.25
N THR A 77 -3.40 -13.14 1.00
CA THR A 77 -3.95 -13.01 -0.36
C THR A 77 -4.33 -11.56 -0.68
N VAL A 78 -3.87 -11.09 -1.85
CA VAL A 78 -4.32 -9.84 -2.47
C VAL A 78 -5.01 -10.19 -3.78
N ARG A 79 -6.29 -9.82 -3.94
CA ARG A 79 -7.09 -10.14 -5.13
C ARG A 79 -8.00 -8.98 -5.51
N ASN A 80 -8.39 -8.90 -6.78
CA ASN A 80 -9.27 -7.86 -7.34
C ASN A 80 -8.84 -6.42 -6.98
N SER A 81 -7.55 -6.21 -6.75
CA SER A 81 -7.04 -4.96 -6.17
C SER A 81 -6.06 -4.32 -7.15
N SER A 82 -6.00 -2.99 -7.16
CA SER A 82 -5.14 -2.26 -8.10
C SER A 82 -4.44 -1.07 -7.46
N PHE A 83 -3.24 -0.79 -7.93
CA PHE A 83 -2.57 0.48 -7.72
C PHE A 83 -2.42 1.20 -9.06
N THR A 84 -2.68 2.51 -9.09
CA THR A 84 -2.47 3.34 -10.28
C THR A 84 -1.75 4.62 -9.88
N GLY A 85 -0.59 4.88 -10.47
CA GLY A 85 0.16 6.10 -10.21
C GLY A 85 1.66 5.88 -10.30
N ARG A 86 2.44 6.72 -9.62
CA ARG A 86 3.90 6.71 -9.72
C ARG A 86 4.54 6.12 -8.48
N ILE A 87 5.40 5.12 -8.69
CA ILE A 87 6.28 4.56 -7.66
C ILE A 87 7.70 4.99 -8.01
N THR A 88 8.44 5.54 -7.04
CA THR A 88 9.81 6.02 -7.24
C THR A 88 10.71 5.50 -6.14
N ASN A 89 11.79 4.81 -6.52
CA ASN A 89 12.89 4.53 -5.61
C ASN A 89 13.78 5.78 -5.55
N THR A 90 13.95 6.34 -4.35
CA THR A 90 14.74 7.55 -4.09
C THR A 90 16.12 7.25 -3.53
N PHE A 91 16.50 5.97 -3.41
CA PHE A 91 17.84 5.60 -2.98
C PHE A 91 18.88 6.09 -3.97
N VAL A 92 19.88 6.83 -3.48
CA VAL A 92 20.99 7.35 -4.27
C VAL A 92 22.21 6.47 -4.03
N THR A 93 22.70 5.79 -5.05
CA THR A 93 24.00 5.13 -5.01
C THR A 93 25.09 6.16 -5.25
N THR A 94 25.96 6.40 -4.28
CA THR A 94 27.23 7.10 -4.50
C THR A 94 28.23 6.11 -5.10
N SER A 95 28.73 6.39 -6.31
CA SER A 95 29.87 5.68 -6.93
C SER A 95 31.19 6.25 -6.47
#